data_AF-A0A9P1C361-F1
#
_entry.id   AF-A0A9P1C361-F1
#
_cell.length_a   1.000
_cell.length_b   1.000
_cell.length_c   1.000
_cell.angle_alpha   90.00
_cell.angle_beta   90.00
_cell.angle_gamma   90.00
#
_symmetry.space_group_name_H-M   'P 1'
#
loop_
_entity.id
_entity.type
_entity.pdbx_description
1 polymer ?
#
loop_
_entity_poly.entity_id
_entity_poly.type
_entity_poly.pdbx_seq_one_letter_code
_entity_poly.pdbx_strand_id
1 'polypeptide(L)'
;MYELGSLLCIDDAAKLPNHFVTDIEKIVQDCVLLCPDGVADALPGEVLHDAGQNPIVASSIGKSQHTQVSKASVEDFPLMKQQQSPRWCSKLDAFVDIVQVGKDKDAFFVCVRTRTPNSKPVLDFLVQLRLEYLRSFGRAVDFNCTCHPSVSGEYYLNLAPVARMQRIKVPHGQGCLGLDFDFLNPDLGEKVTNLGLPVAFVDSSHGKGNMLAASAKLWASCLEGKPLLTRLYDFNRKLGSLPVAKQMVEKLFE
;
A
#
# COMPACT_ATOMS: atom_id res chain seq x y z
N MET A 1 -31.16 1.67 7.89
CA MET A 1 -29.82 1.79 7.29
C MET A 1 -28.89 2.23 8.41
N TYR A 2 -28.16 1.29 9.02
CA TYR A 2 -27.22 1.61 10.12
C TYR A 2 -25.87 1.95 9.51
N GLU A 3 -25.74 3.15 8.93
CA GLU A 3 -24.43 3.68 8.55
C GLU A 3 -23.69 4.17 9.81
N LEU A 4 -23.03 3.26 10.50
CA LEU A 4 -22.04 3.60 11.54
C LEU A 4 -20.66 3.90 10.94
N GLY A 5 -20.54 3.99 9.61
CA GLY A 5 -19.27 4.14 8.89
C GLY A 5 -18.82 5.58 8.60
N SER A 6 -19.67 6.59 8.83
CA SER A 6 -19.40 7.98 8.42
C SER A 6 -18.81 8.87 9.51
N LEU A 7 -18.70 8.42 10.76
CA LEU A 7 -18.00 9.16 11.82
C LEU A 7 -16.55 8.68 11.93
N LEU A 8 -15.71 9.22 11.04
CA LEU A 8 -14.26 9.22 11.21
C LEU A 8 -13.93 9.76 12.62
N CYS A 9 -12.98 9.12 13.32
CA CYS A 9 -12.61 9.50 14.67
C CYS A 9 -11.83 10.83 14.67
N ILE A 10 -12.56 11.94 14.85
CA ILE A 10 -11.98 13.29 14.97
C ILE A 10 -11.25 13.44 16.31
N ASP A 11 -11.73 12.76 17.35
CA ASP A 11 -11.10 12.74 18.66
C ASP A 11 -9.84 11.84 18.63
N ASP A 12 -8.66 12.46 18.73
CA ASP A 12 -7.38 11.75 18.79
C ASP A 12 -7.26 10.87 20.04
N ALA A 13 -7.92 11.20 21.15
CA ALA A 13 -7.87 10.42 22.38
C ALA A 13 -8.68 9.11 22.29
N ALA A 14 -9.61 9.02 21.33
CA ALA A 14 -10.42 7.83 21.09
C ALA A 14 -9.77 6.84 20.10
N LYS A 15 -8.56 7.14 19.60
CA LYS A 15 -7.79 6.25 18.72
C LYS A 15 -7.08 5.19 19.55
N LEU A 16 -7.09 3.95 19.06
CA LEU A 16 -6.39 2.86 19.73
C LEU A 16 -4.86 3.06 19.68
N PRO A 17 -4.11 2.55 20.67
CA PRO A 17 -2.64 2.71 20.71
C PRO A 17 -1.91 2.19 19.46
N ASN A 18 -2.49 1.22 18.75
CA ASN A 18 -1.92 0.66 17.52
C ASN A 18 -2.28 1.46 16.25
N HIS A 19 -3.04 2.54 16.37
CA HIS A 19 -3.27 3.47 15.27
C HIS A 19 -1.91 4.09 14.86
N PHE A 20 -1.50 3.95 13.60
CA PHE A 20 -0.15 4.26 13.04
C PHE A 20 0.85 3.08 13.03
N VAL A 21 0.44 1.88 13.44
CA VAL A 21 1.29 0.68 13.37
C VAL A 21 0.94 -0.12 12.12
N THR A 22 1.91 -0.25 11.21
CA THR A 22 1.86 -1.22 10.10
C THR A 22 2.41 -2.54 10.61
N ASP A 23 1.52 -3.50 10.86
CA ASP A 23 1.90 -4.80 11.40
C ASP A 23 2.28 -5.76 10.26
N ILE A 24 3.53 -5.65 9.80
CA ILE A 24 4.07 -6.42 8.68
C ILE A 24 4.02 -7.92 8.99
N GLU A 25 4.37 -8.32 10.21
CA GLU A 25 4.37 -9.72 10.63
C GLU A 25 2.96 -10.30 10.53
N LYS A 26 1.96 -9.60 11.08
CA LYS A 26 0.57 -10.05 10.97
C LYS A 26 0.09 -10.14 9.51
N ILE A 27 0.39 -9.14 8.68
CA ILE A 27 0.01 -9.16 7.24
C ILE A 27 0.60 -10.39 6.55
N VAL A 28 1.87 -10.70 6.80
CA VAL A 28 2.52 -11.88 6.22
C VAL A 28 1.90 -13.17 6.77
N GLN A 29 1.72 -13.27 8.09
CA GLN A 29 1.18 -14.48 8.72
C GLN A 29 -0.25 -14.78 8.26
N ASP A 30 -1.12 -13.76 8.18
CA ASP A 30 -2.48 -13.93 7.68
C ASP A 30 -2.48 -14.50 6.25
N CYS A 31 -1.61 -13.99 5.38
CA CYS A 31 -1.49 -14.46 4.00
C CYS A 31 -0.97 -15.90 3.91
N VAL A 32 0.09 -16.24 4.66
CA VAL A 32 0.69 -17.59 4.67
C VAL A 32 -0.26 -18.63 5.25
N LEU A 33 -0.95 -18.31 6.35
CA LEU A 33 -1.90 -19.23 6.99
C LEU A 33 -3.08 -19.56 6.09
N LEU A 34 -3.50 -18.63 5.23
CA LEU A 34 -4.59 -18.83 4.29
C LEU A 34 -4.14 -19.49 2.97
N CYS A 35 -2.83 -19.52 2.68
CA CYS A 35 -2.30 -19.99 1.40
C CYS A 35 -1.03 -20.88 1.51
N PRO A 36 -0.94 -21.84 2.45
CA PRO A 36 0.33 -22.45 2.86
C PRO A 36 1.18 -23.02 1.70
N ASP A 37 0.54 -23.63 0.70
CA ASP A 37 1.21 -24.34 -0.40
C ASP A 37 0.98 -23.69 -1.79
N GLY A 38 0.37 -22.50 -1.85
CA GLY A 38 -0.12 -21.92 -3.11
C GLY A 38 -1.33 -22.68 -3.66
N VAL A 39 -1.53 -22.71 -5.00
CA VAL A 39 -2.66 -23.44 -5.64
C VAL A 39 -2.26 -24.71 -6.37
N ALA A 40 -0.99 -25.13 -6.32
CA ALA A 40 -0.51 -26.27 -7.09
C ALA A 40 -1.32 -27.56 -6.77
N ASP A 41 -1.79 -27.68 -5.53
CA ASP A 41 -2.60 -28.79 -5.03
C ASP A 41 -4.00 -28.37 -4.54
N ALA A 42 -4.52 -27.24 -5.03
CA ALA A 42 -5.80 -26.68 -4.56
C ALA A 42 -7.00 -27.57 -4.92
N LEU A 43 -7.87 -27.85 -3.94
CA LEU A 43 -9.15 -28.54 -4.15
C LEU A 43 -10.13 -27.65 -4.95
N PRO A 44 -11.13 -28.24 -5.64
CA PRO A 44 -12.16 -27.46 -6.31
C PRO A 44 -12.84 -26.44 -5.38
N GLY A 45 -12.74 -25.16 -5.72
CA GLY A 45 -13.30 -24.06 -4.94
C GLY A 45 -12.33 -23.39 -3.96
N GLU A 46 -11.13 -23.95 -3.76
CA GLU A 46 -10.05 -23.28 -3.06
C GLU A 46 -9.49 -22.14 -3.89
N VAL A 47 -9.16 -21.06 -3.20
CA VAL A 47 -8.75 -19.80 -3.80
C VAL A 47 -7.71 -19.14 -2.92
N LEU A 48 -6.82 -18.40 -3.57
CA LEU A 48 -5.81 -17.64 -2.87
C LEU A 48 -6.41 -16.43 -2.18
N HIS A 49 -5.76 -16.05 -1.09
CA HIS A 49 -6.11 -14.89 -0.29
C HIS A 49 -4.89 -14.01 -0.12
N ASP A 50 -5.04 -12.73 -0.45
CA ASP A 50 -4.04 -11.74 -0.14
C ASP A 50 -4.36 -11.06 1.20
N ALA A 51 -3.34 -10.46 1.80
CA ALA A 51 -3.50 -9.66 3.01
C ALA A 51 -2.80 -8.32 2.84
N GLY A 52 -3.37 -7.26 3.40
CA GLY A 52 -2.77 -5.93 3.31
C GLY A 52 -3.27 -4.98 4.38
N GLN A 53 -2.56 -3.88 4.54
CA GLN A 53 -2.96 -2.79 5.41
C GLN A 53 -2.82 -1.47 4.66
N ASN A 54 -3.90 -0.70 4.70
CA ASN A 54 -3.99 0.61 4.09
C ASN A 54 -3.21 1.67 4.90
N PRO A 55 -2.72 2.73 4.23
CA PRO A 55 -2.37 3.97 4.92
C PRO A 55 -3.53 4.48 5.76
N ILE A 56 -3.25 5.26 6.80
CA ILE A 56 -4.24 5.77 7.76
C ILE A 56 -5.36 6.53 7.05
N VAL A 57 -4.99 7.37 6.09
CA VAL A 57 -5.93 8.22 5.35
C VAL A 57 -6.86 7.41 4.44
N ALA A 58 -6.52 6.15 4.19
CA ALA A 58 -7.30 5.17 3.44
C ALA A 58 -8.04 4.17 4.37
N SER A 59 -7.94 4.32 5.70
CA SER A 59 -8.72 3.51 6.64
C SER A 59 -10.16 4.00 6.71
N SER A 60 -11.10 3.10 6.45
CA SER A 60 -12.54 3.34 6.68
C SER A 60 -12.92 3.32 8.16
N ILE A 61 -12.05 2.83 9.04
CA ILE A 61 -12.26 2.77 10.48
C ILE A 61 -11.35 3.78 11.16
N GLY A 62 -11.84 5.00 11.41
CA GLY A 62 -10.97 6.09 11.89
C GLY A 62 -10.33 5.88 13.27
N LYS A 63 -10.79 4.90 14.07
CA LYS A 63 -10.25 4.58 15.40
C LYS A 63 -9.07 3.61 15.39
N SER A 64 -8.88 2.86 14.30
CA SER A 64 -7.88 1.80 14.21
C SER A 64 -7.27 1.72 12.81
N GLN A 65 -6.12 1.05 12.70
CA GLN A 65 -5.71 0.45 11.43
C GLN A 65 -5.99 -1.05 11.52
N HIS A 66 -6.44 -1.62 10.40
CA HIS A 66 -6.81 -3.03 10.31
C HIS A 66 -6.17 -3.65 9.08
N THR A 67 -5.80 -4.92 9.21
CA THR A 67 -5.47 -5.77 8.07
C THR A 67 -6.75 -6.13 7.33
N GLN A 68 -6.70 -6.10 6.01
CA GLN A 68 -7.75 -6.55 5.11
C GLN A 68 -7.29 -7.83 4.45
N VAL A 69 -8.20 -8.80 4.34
CA VAL A 69 -7.97 -10.05 3.62
C VAL A 69 -8.95 -10.07 2.45
N SER A 70 -8.46 -10.34 1.24
CA SER A 70 -9.32 -10.47 0.06
C SER A 70 -9.04 -11.78 -0.65
N LYS A 71 -10.06 -12.36 -1.29
CA LYS A 71 -9.88 -13.45 -2.24
C LYS A 71 -9.17 -12.91 -3.49
N ALA A 72 -7.88 -13.21 -3.63
CA ALA A 72 -7.05 -12.78 -4.73
C ALA A 72 -5.67 -13.48 -4.73
N SER A 73 -5.03 -13.49 -5.90
CA SER A 73 -3.61 -13.75 -6.04
C SER A 73 -2.89 -12.56 -6.68
N VAL A 74 -1.57 -12.60 -6.71
CA VAL A 74 -0.77 -11.57 -7.40
C VAL A 74 -1.06 -11.54 -8.91
N GLU A 75 -1.51 -12.64 -9.50
CA GLU A 75 -1.92 -12.71 -10.92
C GLU A 75 -3.09 -11.79 -11.24
N ASP A 76 -3.97 -11.55 -10.27
CA ASP A 76 -5.11 -10.64 -10.44
C ASP A 76 -4.66 -9.18 -10.57
N PHE A 77 -3.42 -8.85 -10.15
CA PHE A 77 -2.93 -7.48 -10.00
C PHE A 77 -1.62 -7.24 -10.77
N PRO A 78 -1.70 -6.87 -12.07
CA PRO A 78 -0.52 -6.68 -12.91
C PRO A 78 0.52 -5.71 -12.36
N LEU A 79 0.09 -4.68 -11.62
CA LEU A 79 1.01 -3.73 -11.00
C LEU A 79 1.90 -4.40 -9.93
N MET A 80 1.34 -5.31 -9.14
CA MET A 80 2.07 -6.01 -8.07
C MET A 80 3.09 -7.02 -8.61
N LYS A 81 2.92 -7.46 -9.87
CA LYS A 81 3.88 -8.31 -10.60
C LYS A 81 4.93 -7.53 -11.35
N GLN A 82 4.83 -6.19 -11.43
CA GLN A 82 5.80 -5.39 -12.16
C GLN A 82 7.18 -5.54 -11.54
N GLN A 83 8.19 -5.67 -12.40
CA GLN A 83 9.60 -5.77 -12.03
C GLN A 83 10.37 -4.71 -12.82
N GLN A 84 11.46 -4.22 -12.24
CA GLN A 84 12.33 -3.23 -12.85
C GLN A 84 13.77 -3.74 -12.90
N SER A 85 14.35 -4.14 -11.77
CA SER A 85 15.71 -4.68 -11.71
C SER A 85 15.86 -5.64 -10.52
N PRO A 86 15.08 -6.75 -10.49
CA PRO A 86 15.07 -7.65 -9.35
C PRO A 86 16.44 -8.31 -9.17
N ARG A 87 16.94 -8.34 -7.93
CA ARG A 87 18.22 -8.96 -7.56
C ARG A 87 17.99 -10.09 -6.57
N TRP A 88 18.60 -11.24 -6.83
CA TRP A 88 18.57 -12.38 -5.92
C TRP A 88 19.45 -12.13 -4.70
N CYS A 89 18.86 -12.14 -3.50
CA CYS A 89 19.57 -12.03 -2.22
C CYS A 89 19.56 -13.38 -1.50
N SER A 90 20.73 -14.02 -1.41
CA SER A 90 20.87 -15.33 -0.76
C SER A 90 20.56 -15.30 0.74
N LYS A 91 20.82 -14.18 1.42
CA LYS A 91 20.51 -14.00 2.85
C LYS A 91 19.01 -14.05 3.15
N LEU A 92 18.20 -13.65 2.17
CA LEU A 92 16.74 -13.64 2.28
C LEU A 92 16.06 -14.82 1.57
N ASP A 93 16.81 -15.58 0.75
CA ASP A 93 16.25 -16.55 -0.19
C ASP A 93 15.10 -15.94 -1.03
N ALA A 94 15.38 -14.75 -1.58
CA ALA A 94 14.37 -13.91 -2.20
C ALA A 94 14.93 -13.04 -3.33
N PHE A 95 14.06 -12.66 -4.28
CA PHE A 95 14.32 -11.54 -5.17
C PHE A 95 13.85 -10.24 -4.51
N VAL A 96 14.70 -9.21 -4.51
CA VAL A 96 14.38 -7.87 -4.00
C VAL A 96 14.44 -6.87 -5.15
N ASP A 97 13.45 -5.99 -5.24
CA ASP A 97 13.36 -4.96 -6.28
C ASP A 97 12.81 -3.65 -5.73
N ILE A 98 13.18 -2.53 -6.36
CA ILE A 98 12.57 -1.21 -6.14
C ILE A 98 11.81 -0.86 -7.41
N VAL A 99 10.49 -1.02 -7.36
CA VAL A 99 9.64 -0.92 -8.54
C VAL A 99 9.07 0.48 -8.64
N GLN A 100 9.55 1.27 -9.61
CA GLN A 100 9.00 2.59 -9.88
C GLN A 100 7.64 2.47 -10.60
N VAL A 101 6.62 3.12 -10.05
CA VAL A 101 5.24 3.12 -10.58
C VAL A 101 4.89 4.48 -11.16
N GLY A 102 5.23 5.53 -10.44
CA GLY A 102 5.03 6.91 -10.86
C GLY A 102 6.10 7.40 -11.83
N LYS A 103 5.91 8.60 -12.38
CA LYS A 103 6.94 9.29 -13.17
C LYS A 103 8.05 9.84 -12.26
N ASP A 104 7.71 10.16 -11.02
CA ASP A 104 8.65 10.64 -10.03
C ASP A 104 9.42 9.49 -9.37
N LYS A 105 10.71 9.71 -9.10
CA LYS A 105 11.61 8.68 -8.54
C LYS A 105 11.18 8.15 -7.17
N ASP A 106 10.48 8.98 -6.38
CA ASP A 106 10.01 8.63 -5.04
C ASP A 106 8.64 7.92 -5.06
N ALA A 107 8.05 7.73 -6.25
CA ALA A 107 6.78 7.05 -6.46
C ALA A 107 7.00 5.57 -6.79
N PHE A 108 7.35 4.78 -5.77
CA PHE A 108 7.74 3.37 -5.91
C PHE A 108 7.17 2.50 -4.79
N PHE A 109 7.37 1.19 -4.91
CA PHE A 109 7.31 0.26 -3.78
C PHE A 109 8.55 -0.65 -3.78
N VAL A 110 8.94 -1.13 -2.60
CA VAL A 110 9.93 -2.21 -2.47
C VAL A 110 9.18 -3.53 -2.53
N CYS A 111 9.62 -4.42 -3.43
CA CYS A 111 9.06 -5.75 -3.63
C CYS A 111 10.05 -6.80 -3.13
N VAL A 112 9.59 -7.70 -2.26
CA VAL A 112 10.31 -8.93 -1.89
C VAL A 112 9.51 -10.11 -2.39
N ARG A 113 10.08 -10.86 -3.33
CA ARG A 113 9.48 -12.07 -3.90
C ARG A 113 10.22 -13.31 -3.39
N THR A 114 9.51 -14.17 -2.66
CA THR A 114 10.10 -15.34 -1.98
C THR A 114 9.08 -16.47 -1.81
N ARG A 115 9.54 -17.69 -1.58
CA ARG A 115 8.71 -18.83 -1.17
C ARG A 115 8.52 -18.90 0.35
N THR A 116 9.33 -18.17 1.13
CA THR A 116 9.32 -18.20 2.61
C THR A 116 9.10 -16.80 3.18
N PRO A 117 7.93 -16.17 2.92
CA PRO A 117 7.69 -14.77 3.26
C PRO A 117 7.70 -14.50 4.78
N ASN A 118 7.37 -15.51 5.58
CA ASN A 118 7.39 -15.46 7.04
C ASN A 118 8.75 -15.84 7.66
N SER A 119 9.79 -16.06 6.85
CA SER A 119 11.12 -16.31 7.37
C SER A 119 11.62 -15.08 8.13
N LYS A 120 12.36 -15.34 9.23
CA LYS A 120 12.91 -14.26 10.06
C LYS A 120 13.74 -13.24 9.26
N PRO A 121 14.62 -13.62 8.32
CA PRO A 121 15.38 -12.65 7.54
C PRO A 121 14.50 -11.70 6.71
N VAL A 122 13.42 -12.22 6.09
CA VAL A 122 12.49 -11.42 5.28
C VAL A 122 11.72 -10.43 6.16
N LEU A 123 11.17 -10.90 7.28
CA LEU A 123 10.44 -10.05 8.23
C LEU A 123 11.35 -8.99 8.85
N ASP A 124 12.55 -9.36 9.30
CA ASP A 124 13.53 -8.44 9.85
C ASP A 124 13.89 -7.35 8.82
N PHE A 125 14.12 -7.71 7.55
CA PHE A 125 14.41 -6.75 6.50
C PHE A 125 13.27 -5.73 6.32
N LEU A 126 12.03 -6.20 6.18
CA LEU A 126 10.87 -5.31 5.97
C LEU A 126 10.60 -4.41 7.18
N VAL A 127 10.74 -4.95 8.39
CA VAL A 127 10.61 -4.19 9.64
C VAL A 127 11.72 -3.15 9.75
N GLN A 128 12.97 -3.50 9.48
CA GLN A 128 14.08 -2.53 9.49
C GLN A 128 13.91 -1.46 8.42
N LEU A 129 13.45 -1.81 7.22
CA LEU A 129 13.14 -0.84 6.17
C LEU A 129 12.08 0.17 6.62
N ARG A 130 10.99 -0.30 7.24
CA ARG A 130 9.97 0.57 7.85
C ARG A 130 10.58 1.44 8.96
N LEU A 131 11.41 0.88 9.82
CA LEU A 131 12.05 1.64 10.90
C LEU A 131 12.98 2.73 10.36
N GLU A 132 13.74 2.48 9.29
CA GLU A 132 14.58 3.51 8.66
C GLU A 132 13.77 4.65 8.05
N TYR A 133 12.63 4.33 7.42
CA TYR A 133 11.70 5.36 6.99
C TYR A 133 11.18 6.21 8.15
N LEU A 134 10.81 5.57 9.27
CA LEU A 134 10.37 6.28 10.47
C LEU A 134 11.49 7.09 11.13
N ARG A 135 12.74 6.63 11.10
CA ARG A 135 13.90 7.39 11.58
C ARG A 135 14.13 8.64 10.72
N SER A 136 13.99 8.51 9.41
CA SER A 136 14.23 9.59 8.44
C SER A 136 13.10 10.61 8.37
N PHE A 137 11.84 10.17 8.48
CA PHE A 137 10.66 11.01 8.21
C PHE A 137 9.73 11.18 9.41
N GLY A 138 9.99 10.48 10.53
CA GLY A 138 9.12 10.50 11.70
C GLY A 138 7.69 10.15 11.36
N ARG A 139 6.75 11.00 11.79
CA ARG A 139 5.31 10.84 11.55
C ARG A 139 4.84 11.41 10.21
N ALA A 140 5.74 11.85 9.33
CA ALA A 140 5.39 12.41 8.02
C ALA A 140 5.34 11.35 6.90
N VAL A 141 5.66 10.09 7.21
CA VAL A 141 5.52 8.93 6.32
C VAL A 141 4.44 7.99 6.84
N ASP A 142 3.76 7.32 5.93
CA ASP A 142 2.84 6.23 6.18
C ASP A 142 3.14 5.10 5.17
N PHE A 143 2.45 3.96 5.26
CA PHE A 143 2.79 2.78 4.47
C PHE A 143 1.56 2.10 3.89
N ASN A 144 1.64 1.77 2.60
CA ASN A 144 0.83 0.71 2.03
C ASN A 144 1.67 -0.58 2.07
N CYS A 145 1.19 -1.59 2.78
CA CYS A 145 1.89 -2.86 2.91
C CYS A 145 0.95 -4.01 2.53
N THR A 146 1.40 -4.88 1.65
CA THR A 146 0.59 -6.00 1.15
C THR A 146 1.44 -7.25 0.96
N CYS A 147 0.82 -8.42 1.10
CA CYS A 147 1.39 -9.74 0.83
C CYS A 147 0.43 -10.49 -0.11
N HIS A 148 0.92 -10.80 -1.31
CA HIS A 148 0.13 -11.49 -2.34
C HIS A 148 0.72 -12.87 -2.63
N PRO A 149 -0.05 -13.96 -2.48
CA PRO A 149 0.38 -15.27 -2.94
C PRO A 149 0.33 -15.34 -4.47
N SER A 150 1.18 -16.15 -5.07
CA SER A 150 1.17 -16.47 -6.50
C SER A 150 0.81 -17.94 -6.70
N VAL A 151 0.23 -18.23 -7.87
CA VAL A 151 -0.04 -19.61 -8.28
C VAL A 151 1.22 -20.48 -8.37
N SER A 152 2.42 -19.89 -8.43
CA SER A 152 3.71 -20.59 -8.47
C SER A 152 4.22 -21.07 -7.09
N GLY A 153 3.51 -20.71 -6.01
CA GLY A 153 3.95 -20.91 -4.63
C GLY A 153 4.92 -19.84 -4.12
N GLU A 154 5.18 -18.79 -4.90
CA GLU A 154 5.88 -17.59 -4.44
C GLU A 154 4.90 -16.60 -3.80
N TYR A 155 5.43 -15.69 -2.99
CA TYR A 155 4.72 -14.57 -2.39
C TYR A 155 5.39 -13.27 -2.78
N TYR A 156 4.59 -12.23 -2.98
CA TYR A 156 5.02 -10.88 -3.33
C TYR A 156 4.67 -9.93 -2.18
N LEU A 157 5.69 -9.52 -1.45
CA LEU A 157 5.58 -8.56 -0.35
C LEU A 157 5.90 -7.18 -0.87
N ASN A 158 4.90 -6.29 -0.88
CA ASN A 158 5.07 -4.93 -1.36
C ASN A 158 4.96 -3.94 -0.20
N LEU A 159 5.97 -3.09 -0.05
CA LEU A 159 5.98 -1.98 0.91
C LEU A 159 6.19 -0.66 0.15
N ALA A 160 5.15 0.18 0.10
CA ALA A 160 5.23 1.51 -0.48
C ALA A 160 5.29 2.56 0.64
N PRO A 161 6.38 3.34 0.76
CA PRO A 161 6.39 4.52 1.61
C PRO A 161 5.56 5.62 0.94
N VAL A 162 4.55 6.12 1.64
CA VAL A 162 3.68 7.19 1.14
C VAL A 162 3.73 8.40 2.06
N ALA A 163 3.45 9.58 1.52
CA ALA A 163 3.29 10.77 2.32
C ALA A 163 2.07 10.61 3.24
N ARG A 164 2.22 11.05 4.49
CA ARG A 164 1.06 11.13 5.38
C ARG A 164 0.18 12.30 4.97
N MET A 165 -0.90 12.00 4.23
CA MET A 165 -1.84 13.01 3.75
C MET A 165 -2.48 13.77 4.91
N GLN A 166 -2.72 15.06 4.67
CA GLN A 166 -3.45 15.92 5.58
C GLN A 166 -4.87 16.12 5.06
N ARG A 167 -5.85 15.93 5.94
CA ARG A 167 -7.22 16.29 5.66
C ARG A 167 -7.40 17.79 5.84
N ILE A 168 -7.93 18.46 4.83
CA ILE A 168 -8.20 19.89 4.86
C ILE A 168 -9.69 20.14 4.64
N LYS A 169 -10.29 21.06 5.39
CA LYS A 169 -11.69 21.44 5.19
C LYS A 169 -11.82 22.26 3.92
N VAL A 170 -12.85 22.00 3.12
CA VAL A 170 -13.17 22.76 1.91
C VAL A 170 -14.67 23.11 1.90
N PRO A 171 -15.14 24.02 1.02
CA PRO A 171 -16.56 24.30 0.89
C PRO A 171 -17.36 23.03 0.56
N HIS A 172 -18.65 23.05 0.90
CA HIS A 172 -19.52 21.89 0.78
C HIS A 172 -19.51 21.30 -0.64
N GLY A 173 -19.30 19.99 -0.75
CA GLY A 173 -19.28 19.27 -2.02
C GLY A 173 -18.06 19.50 -2.93
N GLN A 174 -17.06 20.29 -2.50
CA GLN A 174 -15.89 20.61 -3.32
C GLN A 174 -14.66 19.72 -3.08
N GLY A 175 -14.74 18.81 -2.11
CA GLY A 175 -13.64 17.92 -1.75
C GLY A 175 -13.58 16.64 -2.56
N CYS A 176 -12.60 15.80 -2.20
CA CYS A 176 -12.44 14.48 -2.79
C CYS A 176 -13.73 13.65 -2.61
N LEU A 177 -14.17 12.97 -3.67
CA LEU A 177 -15.45 12.24 -3.71
C LEU A 177 -16.70 13.10 -3.43
N GLY A 178 -16.62 14.43 -3.60
CA GLY A 178 -17.73 15.35 -3.32
C GLY A 178 -17.97 15.57 -1.82
N LEU A 179 -16.95 15.35 -0.99
CA LEU A 179 -17.03 15.52 0.46
C LEU A 179 -16.68 16.95 0.89
N ASP A 180 -16.94 17.31 2.15
CA ASP A 180 -16.64 18.63 2.72
C ASP A 180 -15.18 18.77 3.18
N PHE A 181 -14.32 17.89 2.67
CA PHE A 181 -12.90 17.86 2.95
C PHE A 181 -12.14 17.31 1.76
N ASP A 182 -10.90 17.76 1.67
CA ASP A 182 -9.97 17.36 0.64
C ASP A 182 -8.70 16.80 1.28
N PHE A 183 -7.81 16.23 0.47
CA PHE A 183 -6.56 15.66 0.92
C PHE A 183 -5.39 16.39 0.29
N LEU A 184 -4.49 16.87 1.13
CA LEU A 184 -3.25 17.56 0.79
C LEU A 184 -2.08 16.60 1.00
N ASN A 185 -1.23 16.44 -0.03
CA ASN A 185 0.10 15.89 0.20
C ASN A 185 1.01 17.01 0.71
N PRO A 186 1.46 16.98 1.99
CA PRO A 186 2.27 18.05 2.55
C PRO A 186 3.66 18.17 1.90
N ASP A 187 4.18 17.10 1.29
CA ASP A 187 5.47 17.13 0.60
C ASP A 187 5.38 17.83 -0.76
N LEU A 188 4.20 17.80 -1.40
CA LEU A 188 3.98 18.41 -2.72
C LEU A 188 3.30 19.77 -2.64
N GLY A 189 2.61 20.07 -1.54
CA GLY A 189 1.74 21.24 -1.43
C GLY A 189 0.47 21.14 -2.30
N GLU A 190 0.17 19.95 -2.83
CA GLU A 190 -0.90 19.72 -3.80
C GLU A 190 -2.10 19.01 -3.19
N LYS A 191 -3.30 19.35 -3.69
CA LYS A 191 -4.56 18.70 -3.32
C LYS A 191 -4.95 17.65 -4.35
N VAL A 192 -5.59 16.57 -3.91
CA VAL A 192 -6.08 15.52 -4.82
C VAL A 192 -7.05 16.07 -5.88
N THR A 193 -7.92 17.02 -5.52
CA THR A 193 -8.90 17.62 -6.44
C THR A 193 -8.24 18.49 -7.52
N ASN A 194 -7.17 19.23 -7.19
CA ASN A 194 -6.40 20.01 -8.17
C ASN A 194 -5.81 19.13 -9.28
N LEU A 195 -5.49 17.87 -8.96
CA LEU A 195 -4.93 16.89 -9.89
C LEU A 195 -6.01 16.10 -10.64
N GLY A 196 -7.29 16.34 -10.34
CA GLY A 196 -8.41 15.62 -10.97
C GLY A 196 -8.41 14.11 -10.69
N LEU A 197 -7.84 13.69 -9.56
CA LEU A 197 -7.78 12.29 -9.16
C LEU A 197 -9.10 11.84 -8.51
N PRO A 198 -9.57 10.60 -8.76
CA PRO A 198 -10.82 10.10 -8.20
C PRO A 198 -10.71 9.75 -6.72
N VAL A 199 -9.51 9.42 -6.24
CA VAL A 199 -9.20 9.05 -4.86
C VAL A 199 -7.88 9.69 -4.44
N ALA A 200 -7.68 9.87 -3.14
CA ALA A 200 -6.53 10.59 -2.59
C ALA A 200 -5.31 9.71 -2.28
N PHE A 201 -5.50 8.40 -2.19
CA PHE A 201 -4.51 7.52 -1.60
C PHE A 201 -4.22 6.32 -2.50
N VAL A 202 -3.05 5.71 -2.31
CA VAL A 202 -2.79 4.34 -2.76
C VAL A 202 -3.04 3.43 -1.56
N ASP A 203 -3.94 2.46 -1.71
CA ASP A 203 -4.26 1.51 -0.66
C ASP A 203 -4.13 0.06 -1.14
N SER A 204 -4.42 -0.91 -0.27
CA SER A 204 -4.30 -2.34 -0.58
C SER A 204 -5.29 -2.81 -1.65
N SER A 205 -6.34 -2.02 -1.94
CA SER A 205 -7.37 -2.33 -2.94
C SER A 205 -7.17 -1.57 -4.26
N HIS A 206 -6.53 -0.41 -4.25
CA HIS A 206 -6.36 0.42 -5.45
C HIS A 206 -5.40 -0.22 -6.46
N GLY A 207 -4.35 -0.92 -5.99
CA GLY A 207 -3.49 -1.75 -6.84
C GLY A 207 -4.25 -2.88 -7.56
N LYS A 208 -5.48 -3.17 -7.10
CA LYS A 208 -6.41 -4.18 -7.62
C LYS A 208 -7.46 -3.62 -8.60
N GLY A 209 -7.42 -2.31 -8.86
CA GLY A 209 -8.42 -1.63 -9.67
C GLY A 209 -9.72 -1.30 -8.94
N ASN A 210 -9.82 -1.56 -7.63
CA ASN A 210 -10.94 -1.07 -6.84
C ASN A 210 -10.78 0.45 -6.69
N MET A 211 -11.70 1.24 -7.24
CA MET A 211 -11.65 2.70 -7.11
C MET A 211 -13.06 3.24 -6.94
N LEU A 212 -13.24 4.08 -5.94
CA LEU A 212 -14.48 4.84 -5.75
C LEU A 212 -14.47 6.07 -6.67
N ALA A 213 -15.57 6.31 -7.36
CA ALA A 213 -15.75 7.48 -8.21
C ALA A 213 -17.10 8.13 -7.92
N ALA A 214 -17.07 9.42 -7.58
CA ALA A 214 -18.29 10.18 -7.25
C ALA A 214 -18.98 10.81 -8.48
N SER A 215 -18.41 10.67 -9.68
CA SER A 215 -19.00 11.21 -10.91
C SER A 215 -18.64 10.37 -12.13
N ALA A 216 -19.43 10.49 -13.20
CA ALA A 216 -19.15 9.84 -14.48
C ALA A 216 -17.78 10.24 -15.06
N LYS A 217 -17.36 11.49 -14.85
CA LYS A 217 -16.03 11.97 -15.26
C LYS A 217 -14.91 11.25 -14.51
N LEU A 218 -15.04 11.13 -13.19
CA LEU A 218 -14.06 10.42 -12.36
C LEU A 218 -14.06 8.92 -12.67
N TRP A 219 -15.23 8.32 -12.89
CA TRP A 219 -15.35 6.93 -13.33
C TRP A 219 -14.60 6.69 -14.65
N ALA A 220 -14.79 7.56 -15.65
CA ALA A 220 -14.07 7.46 -16.91
C ALA A 220 -12.54 7.52 -16.72
N SER A 221 -12.05 8.32 -15.77
CA SER A 221 -10.61 8.35 -15.44
C SER A 221 -10.12 7.04 -14.79
N CYS A 222 -10.96 6.35 -14.02
CA CYS A 222 -10.62 5.04 -13.45
C CYS A 222 -10.36 3.99 -14.55
N LEU A 223 -11.06 4.09 -15.68
CA LEU A 223 -10.91 3.18 -16.81
C LEU A 223 -9.58 3.34 -17.57
N GLU A 224 -8.81 4.40 -17.31
CA GLU A 224 -7.47 4.54 -17.86
C GLU A 224 -6.54 3.43 -17.34
N GLY A 225 -6.77 2.91 -16.13
CA GLY A 225 -5.97 1.87 -15.51
C GLY A 225 -4.59 2.36 -15.07
N LYS A 226 -3.51 1.84 -15.68
CA LYS A 226 -2.13 2.12 -15.27
C LYS A 226 -1.76 3.62 -15.24
N PRO A 227 -2.12 4.47 -16.22
CA PRO A 227 -1.84 5.90 -16.17
C PRO A 227 -2.45 6.60 -14.95
N LEU A 228 -3.63 6.18 -14.50
CA LEU A 228 -4.20 6.70 -13.27
C LEU A 228 -3.41 6.23 -12.04
N LEU A 229 -3.03 4.96 -11.97
CA LEU A 229 -2.20 4.42 -10.88
C LEU A 229 -0.85 5.15 -10.80
N THR A 230 -0.21 5.43 -11.94
CA THR A 230 1.02 6.23 -12.00
C THR A 230 0.79 7.63 -11.37
N ARG A 231 -0.29 8.33 -11.74
CA ARG A 231 -0.60 9.64 -11.15
C ARG A 231 -0.92 9.55 -9.66
N LEU A 232 -1.59 8.48 -9.22
CA LEU A 232 -1.88 8.24 -7.80
C LEU A 232 -0.60 8.00 -6.99
N TYR A 233 0.32 7.19 -7.50
CA TYR A 233 1.63 6.97 -6.88
C TYR A 233 2.48 8.24 -6.87
N ASP A 234 2.47 9.02 -7.97
CA ASP A 234 3.12 10.33 -8.01
C ASP A 234 2.53 11.24 -6.93
N PHE A 235 1.20 11.33 -6.82
CA PHE A 235 0.57 12.13 -5.77
C PHE A 235 0.86 11.60 -4.37
N ASN A 236 0.98 10.29 -4.17
CA ASN A 236 1.16 9.67 -2.85
C ASN A 236 2.61 9.57 -2.39
N ARG A 237 3.59 9.84 -3.24
CA ARG A 237 5.00 9.65 -2.92
C ARG A 237 5.43 10.40 -1.67
N LYS A 238 6.26 9.76 -0.86
CA LYS A 238 7.04 10.44 0.18
C LYS A 238 8.32 10.99 -0.44
N LEU A 239 8.45 12.32 -0.55
CA LEU A 239 9.66 12.93 -1.11
C LEU A 239 10.92 12.54 -0.34
N GLY A 240 11.97 12.16 -1.07
CA GLY A 240 13.25 11.74 -0.49
C GLY A 240 13.28 10.30 0.03
N SER A 241 12.22 9.51 -0.17
CA SER A 241 12.16 8.12 0.30
C SER A 241 13.02 7.16 -0.52
N LEU A 242 13.32 7.45 -1.79
CA LEU A 242 14.10 6.54 -2.63
C LEU A 242 15.54 6.31 -2.10
N PRO A 243 16.31 7.34 -1.68
CA PRO A 243 17.62 7.14 -1.05
C PRO A 243 17.61 6.16 0.13
N VAL A 244 16.59 6.21 1.00
CA VAL A 244 16.45 5.29 2.15
C VAL A 244 16.24 3.86 1.66
N ALA A 245 15.36 3.67 0.67
CA ALA A 245 15.10 2.37 0.06
C ALA A 245 16.39 1.78 -0.53
N LYS A 246 17.09 2.56 -1.35
CA LYS A 246 18.33 2.16 -2.01
C LYS A 246 19.39 1.78 -1.00
N GLN A 247 19.62 2.60 0.03
CA GLN A 247 20.59 2.29 1.07
C GLN A 247 20.28 0.96 1.77
N MET A 248 19.02 0.70 2.09
CA MET A 248 18.61 -0.54 2.75
C MET A 248 18.71 -1.76 1.83
N VAL A 249 18.35 -1.61 0.56
CA VAL A 249 18.46 -2.68 -0.43
C VAL A 249 19.93 -2.99 -0.72
N GLU A 250 20.81 -2.00 -0.88
CA GLU A 250 22.24 -2.25 -1.14
C GLU A 250 22.93 -2.99 0.00
N LYS A 251 22.61 -2.67 1.27
CA LYS A 251 23.12 -3.40 2.45
C LYS A 251 22.82 -4.90 2.44
N LEU A 252 21.81 -5.37 1.70
CA LEU A 252 21.53 -6.80 1.56
C LEU A 252 22.61 -7.53 0.75
N PHE A 253 23.31 -6.82 -0.13
CA PHE A 253 24.23 -7.39 -1.12
C PHE A 253 25.71 -7.11 -0.81
N GLU A 254 26.00 -6.40 0.28
CA GLU A 254 27.33 -6.31 0.90
C GLU A 254 27.65 -7.59 1.68
#